data_AF-A0A538S853-F1
#
_entry.id   AF-A0A538S853-F1
#
_cell.length_a   1.000
_cell.length_b   1.000
_cell.length_c   1.000
_cell.angle_alpha   90.00
_cell.angle_beta   90.00
_cell.angle_gamma   90.00
#
_symmetry.space_group_name_H-M   'P 1'
#
loop_
_entity.id
_entity.type
_entity.pdbx_description
1 polymer ?
#
loop_
_entity_poly.entity_id
_entity_poly.type
_entity_poly.pdbx_seq_one_letter_code
_entity_poly.pdbx_strand_id
1 'polypeptide(L)'
;MPTILIRHWAPYFVCIPALGVAIYLGPALAKLGRVPALAALSVFLLLGMWSRGIYARSEPVWSEPVFVEASRALKVVRGNFEKVFPSFPRGSQVVVSVGTTGARGIQSTLLDAQALRAWYRDPSLQTVSTLRRQPGATAEYLVRVTTDLDVISIDPETQRVRASTPQAPDFAEINRPLNNYARAVAAGGETERAVRILERLAQAEPGAPAAYDRRLIASIYLASGRRREADSLMAITPSFSRADALEIVRRLLGEATSNERLDDAAFEAFGLSSSDPETVRWLMRAFRNDGSLAQAAWYAERLQELRPGDPESASLLSETARAGLKPKREAT
;
A
#
# COMPACT_ATOMS: atom_id res chain seq x y z
N MET A 1 -20.91 -1.61 5.50
CA MET A 1 -19.95 -1.07 6.49
C MET A 1 -20.16 -1.64 7.90
N PRO A 2 -21.36 -1.64 8.52
CA PRO A 2 -21.53 -2.18 9.88
C PRO A 2 -21.23 -3.68 9.98
N THR A 3 -21.59 -4.45 8.96
CA THR A 3 -21.48 -5.92 8.95
C THR A 3 -20.03 -6.43 8.91
N ILE A 4 -19.11 -5.67 8.31
CA ILE A 4 -17.68 -6.00 8.27
C ILE A 4 -17.03 -5.71 9.63
N LEU A 5 -17.42 -4.60 10.27
CA LEU A 5 -17.06 -4.30 11.66
C LEU A 5 -17.57 -5.41 12.61
N ILE A 6 -18.83 -5.84 12.49
CA ILE A 6 -19.39 -6.85 13.40
C ILE A 6 -18.66 -8.21 13.31
N ARG A 7 -18.21 -8.64 12.12
CA ARG A 7 -17.47 -9.90 11.96
C ARG A 7 -16.07 -9.85 12.62
N HIS A 8 -15.43 -8.69 12.63
CA HIS A 8 -14.09 -8.51 13.23
C HIS A 8 -14.14 -8.24 14.74
N TRP A 9 -15.28 -7.76 15.25
CA TRP A 9 -15.54 -7.57 16.67
C TRP A 9 -16.26 -8.78 17.31
N ALA A 10 -16.52 -9.85 16.55
CA ALA A 10 -17.14 -11.08 17.03
C ALA A 10 -16.53 -11.63 18.34
N PRO A 11 -15.18 -11.60 18.57
CA PRO A 11 -14.61 -11.99 19.85
C PRO A 11 -15.05 -11.12 21.03
N TYR A 12 -15.27 -9.82 20.80
CA TYR A 12 -15.75 -8.89 21.82
C TYR A 12 -17.25 -9.05 22.11
N PHE A 13 -18.02 -9.56 21.15
CA PHE A 13 -19.42 -9.91 21.36
C PHE A 13 -19.61 -11.23 22.12
N VAL A 14 -18.56 -12.07 22.29
CA VAL A 14 -18.59 -13.25 23.18
C VAL A 14 -18.82 -12.84 24.65
N CYS A 15 -18.49 -11.60 25.01
CA CYS A 15 -18.83 -11.05 26.33
C CYS A 15 -20.34 -11.02 26.60
N ILE A 16 -21.19 -10.95 25.56
CA ILE A 16 -22.66 -10.88 25.71
C ILE A 16 -23.25 -12.22 26.15
N PRO A 17 -22.95 -13.37 25.51
CA PRO A 17 -23.30 -14.69 26.05
C PRO A 17 -22.70 -14.94 27.44
N ALA A 18 -21.45 -14.50 27.69
CA ALA A 18 -20.82 -14.65 29.01
C ALA A 18 -21.58 -13.86 30.11
N LEU A 19 -22.03 -12.64 29.82
CA LEU A 19 -22.91 -11.85 30.69
C LEU A 19 -24.25 -12.57 30.92
N GLY A 20 -24.88 -13.09 29.87
CA GLY A 20 -26.14 -13.84 29.98
C GLY A 20 -26.00 -15.10 30.85
N VAL A 21 -24.92 -15.86 30.67
CA VAL A 21 -24.60 -17.05 31.47
C VAL A 21 -24.31 -16.67 32.93
N ALA A 22 -23.58 -15.57 33.18
CA ALA A 22 -23.30 -15.08 34.53
C ALA A 22 -24.58 -14.64 35.27
N ILE A 23 -25.49 -13.96 34.58
CA ILE A 23 -26.79 -13.54 35.15
C ILE A 23 -27.67 -14.76 35.45
N TYR A 24 -27.68 -15.76 34.57
CA TYR A 24 -28.49 -16.97 34.74
C TYR A 24 -27.97 -17.93 35.81
N LEU A 25 -26.66 -18.15 35.87
CA LEU A 25 -26.02 -19.08 36.82
C LEU A 25 -25.74 -18.45 38.19
N GLY A 26 -25.61 -17.13 38.28
CA GLY A 26 -25.29 -16.40 39.51
C GLY A 26 -26.18 -16.77 40.71
N PRO A 27 -27.52 -16.82 40.57
CA PRO A 27 -28.42 -17.22 41.65
C PRO A 27 -28.25 -18.68 42.11
N ALA A 28 -27.91 -19.60 41.19
CA ALA A 28 -27.64 -21.00 41.54
C ALA A 28 -26.29 -21.14 42.27
N LEU A 29 -25.31 -20.34 41.86
CA LEU A 29 -24.00 -20.22 42.49
C LEU A 29 -24.06 -19.60 43.89
N ALA A 30 -24.96 -18.66 44.13
CA ALA A 30 -25.18 -18.05 45.44
C ALA A 30 -25.76 -19.02 46.48
N LYS A 31 -26.40 -20.11 46.03
CA LYS A 31 -26.93 -21.19 46.90
C LYS A 31 -25.87 -22.23 47.26
N LEU A 32 -24.75 -22.25 46.54
CA LEU A 32 -23.59 -23.07 46.85
C LEU A 32 -22.75 -22.39 47.94
N GLY A 33 -22.10 -23.17 48.80
CA GLY A 33 -21.22 -22.63 49.85
C GLY A 33 -20.09 -21.75 49.30
N ARG A 34 -19.41 -20.99 50.17
CA ARG A 34 -18.36 -20.03 49.75
C ARG A 34 -17.26 -20.65 48.89
N VAL A 35 -16.85 -21.88 49.22
CA VAL A 35 -15.74 -22.59 48.56
C VAL A 35 -16.05 -22.94 47.09
N PRO A 36 -17.15 -23.65 46.75
CA PRO A 36 -17.48 -23.93 45.35
C PRO A 36 -17.77 -22.67 44.53
N ALA A 37 -18.31 -21.61 45.15
CA ALA A 37 -18.51 -20.34 44.47
C ALA A 37 -17.18 -19.68 44.07
N LEU A 38 -16.21 -19.64 45.00
CA LEU A 38 -14.84 -19.17 44.75
C LEU A 38 -14.13 -19.99 43.67
N ALA A 39 -14.28 -21.32 43.70
CA ALA A 39 -13.69 -22.20 42.69
C ALA A 39 -14.24 -21.92 41.29
N ALA A 40 -15.57 -21.81 41.13
CA ALA A 40 -16.19 -21.53 39.84
C ALA A 40 -15.84 -20.13 39.31
N LEU A 41 -15.81 -19.11 40.17
CA LEU A 41 -15.35 -17.77 39.81
C LEU A 41 -13.89 -17.77 39.38
N SER A 42 -13.03 -18.53 40.07
CA SER A 42 -11.61 -18.65 39.72
C SER A 42 -11.42 -19.33 38.37
N VAL A 43 -12.16 -20.42 38.10
CA VAL A 43 -12.16 -21.10 36.79
C VAL A 43 -12.64 -20.17 35.68
N PHE A 44 -13.72 -19.42 35.91
CA PHE A 44 -14.23 -18.44 34.95
C PHE A 44 -13.21 -17.34 34.65
N LEU A 45 -12.56 -16.78 35.68
CA LEU A 45 -11.50 -15.78 35.53
C LEU A 45 -10.29 -16.34 34.77
N LEU A 46 -9.85 -17.55 35.11
CA LEU A 46 -8.72 -18.22 34.43
C LEU A 46 -9.03 -18.50 32.96
N LEU A 47 -10.24 -18.95 32.63
CA LEU A 47 -10.71 -19.12 31.24
C LEU A 47 -10.76 -17.77 30.49
N GLY A 48 -11.21 -16.71 31.15
CA GLY A 48 -11.20 -15.35 30.60
C GLY A 48 -9.78 -14.84 30.30
N MET A 49 -8.84 -15.03 31.23
CA MET A 49 -7.44 -14.66 31.03
C MET A 49 -6.77 -15.49 29.92
N TRP A 50 -7.06 -16.79 29.87
CA TRP A 50 -6.52 -17.67 28.83
C TRP A 50 -7.06 -17.29 27.44
N SER A 51 -8.36 -17.08 27.31
CA SER A 51 -8.99 -16.71 26.03
C SER A 51 -8.50 -15.37 25.46
N ARG A 52 -8.16 -14.39 26.31
CA ARG A 52 -7.52 -13.12 25.88
C ARG A 52 -6.14 -13.30 25.24
N GLY A 53 -5.43 -14.37 25.61
CA GLY A 53 -4.10 -14.69 25.06
C GLY A 53 -4.13 -15.50 23.77
N ILE A 54 -5.30 -15.92 23.26
CA ILE A 54 -5.38 -16.78 22.08
C ILE A 54 -5.12 -15.96 20.81
N TYR A 55 -4.02 -16.28 20.13
CA TYR A 55 -3.70 -15.75 18.82
C TYR A 55 -4.25 -16.69 17.73
N ALA A 56 -5.30 -16.26 17.03
CA ALA A 56 -5.79 -16.97 15.85
C ALA A 56 -4.80 -16.76 14.70
N ARG A 57 -3.90 -17.72 14.48
CA ARG A 57 -2.86 -17.65 13.43
C ARG A 57 -3.42 -17.54 12.00
N SER A 58 -4.67 -17.95 11.78
CA SER A 58 -5.23 -18.19 10.45
C SER A 58 -6.29 -17.19 9.99
N GLU A 59 -6.64 -16.17 10.78
CA GLU A 59 -7.63 -15.16 10.35
C GLU A 59 -7.20 -13.72 10.68
N PRO A 60 -7.67 -12.72 9.92
CA PRO A 60 -7.50 -11.29 10.21
C PRO A 60 -8.42 -10.85 11.36
N VAL A 61 -8.46 -11.60 12.45
CA VAL A 61 -9.21 -11.21 13.65
C VAL A 61 -8.37 -10.20 14.43
N TRP A 62 -8.96 -9.04 14.69
CA TRP A 62 -8.38 -8.00 15.53
C TRP A 62 -8.50 -8.43 17.00
N SER A 63 -7.50 -9.15 17.49
CA SER A 63 -7.41 -9.55 18.90
C SER A 63 -6.66 -8.49 19.72
N GLU A 64 -6.80 -8.54 21.04
CA GLU A 64 -6.07 -7.65 21.96
C GLU A 64 -4.53 -7.71 21.75
N PRO A 65 -3.88 -8.88 21.58
CA PRO A 65 -2.46 -8.94 21.24
C PRO A 65 -2.10 -8.16 19.98
N VAL A 66 -2.92 -8.24 18.93
CA VAL A 66 -2.71 -7.50 17.66
C VAL A 66 -2.81 -5.99 17.89
N PHE A 67 -3.76 -5.53 18.71
CA PHE A 67 -3.84 -4.11 19.07
C PHE A 67 -2.67 -3.64 19.92
N VAL A 68 -2.19 -4.45 20.86
CA VAL A 68 -1.01 -4.13 21.67
C VAL A 68 0.24 -4.04 20.80
N GLU A 69 0.41 -4.99 19.88
CA GLU A 69 1.51 -4.99 18.91
C GLU A 69 1.45 -3.77 17.99
N ALA A 70 0.29 -3.49 17.38
CA ALA A 70 0.08 -2.30 16.55
C ALA A 70 0.32 -1.00 17.33
N SER A 71 -0.16 -0.90 18.57
CA SER A 71 0.06 0.26 19.45
C SER A 71 1.54 0.47 19.78
N ARG A 72 2.28 -0.61 20.08
CA ARG A 72 3.73 -0.54 20.29
C ARG A 72 4.44 -0.11 19.01
N ALA A 73 4.09 -0.69 17.86
CA ALA A 73 4.68 -0.33 16.58
C ALA A 73 4.46 1.15 16.24
N LEU A 74 3.25 1.67 16.46
CA LEU A 74 2.94 3.08 16.25
C LEU A 74 3.72 4.02 17.19
N LYS A 75 3.95 3.63 18.44
CA LYS A 75 4.80 4.42 19.36
C LYS A 75 6.24 4.48 18.87
N VAL A 76 6.78 3.38 18.35
CA VAL A 76 8.13 3.34 17.76
C VAL A 76 8.20 4.23 16.53
N VAL A 77 7.28 4.05 15.58
CA VAL A 77 7.22 4.87 14.35
C VAL A 77 7.09 6.35 14.68
N ARG A 78 6.21 6.72 15.62
CA ARG A 78 6.07 8.11 16.08
C ARG A 78 7.39 8.67 16.62
N GLY A 79 8.04 7.95 17.53
CA GLY A 79 9.32 8.39 18.10
C GLY A 79 10.41 8.53 17.04
N ASN A 80 10.42 7.66 16.03
CA ASN A 80 11.36 7.73 14.91
C ASN A 80 11.05 8.91 13.97
N PHE A 81 9.78 9.22 13.72
CA PHE A 81 9.37 10.44 13.03
C PHE A 81 9.87 11.68 13.77
N GLU A 82 9.63 11.79 15.08
CA GLU A 82 10.04 12.96 15.89
C GLU A 82 11.57 13.14 15.93
N LYS A 83 12.35 12.05 15.80
CA LYS A 83 13.82 12.12 15.67
C LYS A 83 14.27 12.66 14.31
N VAL A 84 13.67 12.17 13.22
CA VAL A 84 14.06 12.56 11.85
C VAL A 84 13.53 13.95 11.52
N PHE A 85 12.31 14.24 11.94
CA PHE A 85 11.59 15.49 11.73
C PHE A 85 11.11 16.05 13.08
N PRO A 86 11.93 16.83 13.80
CA PRO A 86 11.49 17.42 15.06
C PRO A 86 10.28 18.35 14.91
N SER A 87 10.10 18.94 13.72
CA SER A 87 8.98 19.79 13.35
C SER A 87 8.77 19.78 11.85
N PHE A 88 7.52 20.03 11.42
CA PHE A 88 7.19 20.32 10.04
C PHE A 88 6.71 21.77 9.89
N PRO A 89 7.05 22.47 8.80
CA PRO A 89 6.39 23.72 8.45
C PRO A 89 4.88 23.53 8.26
N ARG A 90 4.10 24.58 8.55
CA ARG A 90 2.64 24.55 8.32
C ARG A 90 2.32 24.35 6.84
N GLY A 91 1.29 23.56 6.56
CA GLY A 91 0.87 23.22 5.20
C GLY A 91 1.81 22.25 4.47
N SER A 92 2.70 21.58 5.19
CA SER A 92 3.58 20.56 4.59
C SER A 92 2.79 19.32 4.17
N GLN A 93 3.21 18.72 3.07
CA GLN A 93 2.78 17.39 2.65
C GLN A 93 3.88 16.36 2.93
N VAL A 94 3.53 15.32 3.68
CA VAL A 94 4.40 14.18 3.95
C VAL A 94 3.94 13.02 3.06
N VAL A 95 4.73 12.76 2.04
CA VAL A 95 4.50 11.71 1.06
C VAL A 95 5.13 10.42 1.59
N VAL A 96 4.29 9.44 1.97
CA VAL A 96 4.73 8.25 2.69
C VAL A 96 4.66 7.01 1.81
N SER A 97 5.75 6.24 1.80
CA SER A 97 5.79 4.85 1.39
C SER A 97 5.94 3.97 2.63
N VAL A 98 5.03 3.02 2.86
CA VAL A 98 5.09 2.12 4.02
C VAL A 98 5.52 0.74 3.55
N GLY A 99 6.45 0.11 4.27
CA GLY A 99 6.87 -1.25 4.02
C GLY A 99 5.71 -2.18 4.24
N THR A 100 5.72 -3.33 3.57
CA THR A 100 4.78 -4.41 3.87
C THR A 100 5.11 -4.96 5.26
N THR A 101 4.70 -4.26 6.31
CA THR A 101 4.88 -4.68 7.69
C THR A 101 3.78 -5.64 8.10
N GLY A 102 4.17 -6.73 8.75
CA GLY A 102 3.27 -7.60 9.53
C GLY A 102 2.57 -6.89 10.70
N ALA A 103 2.95 -5.65 11.05
CA ALA A 103 2.24 -4.81 12.00
C ALA A 103 1.00 -4.17 11.33
N ARG A 104 -0.13 -4.88 11.40
CA ARG A 104 -1.44 -4.45 10.89
C ARG A 104 -1.74 -3.01 11.36
N GLY A 105 -1.85 -2.06 10.41
CA GLY A 105 -2.45 -0.75 10.65
C GLY A 105 -1.53 0.49 10.62
N ILE A 106 -0.21 0.36 10.37
CA ILE A 106 0.65 1.55 10.24
C ILE A 106 0.24 2.42 9.05
N GLN A 107 0.06 1.79 7.88
CA GLN A 107 -0.38 2.49 6.68
C GLN A 107 -1.71 3.21 6.89
N SER A 108 -2.73 2.52 7.42
CA SER A 108 -4.04 3.15 7.67
C SER A 108 -3.96 4.23 8.75
N THR A 109 -3.10 4.09 9.75
CA THR A 109 -2.92 5.12 10.78
C THR A 109 -2.25 6.38 10.21
N LEU A 110 -1.21 6.22 9.40
CA LEU A 110 -0.51 7.35 8.80
C LEU A 110 -1.35 8.03 7.71
N LEU A 111 -1.95 7.23 6.81
CA LEU A 111 -2.67 7.72 5.63
C LEU A 111 -4.15 8.00 5.90
N ASP A 112 -4.91 7.06 6.45
CA ASP A 112 -6.36 7.23 6.61
C ASP A 112 -6.69 8.08 7.83
N ALA A 113 -6.03 7.81 8.97
CA ALA A 113 -6.24 8.54 10.22
C ALA A 113 -5.41 9.83 10.31
N GLN A 114 -4.54 10.13 9.33
CA GLN A 114 -3.72 11.34 9.28
C GLN A 114 -2.93 11.57 10.59
N ALA A 115 -2.34 10.52 11.17
CA ALA A 115 -1.80 10.56 12.54
C ALA A 115 -0.76 11.66 12.79
N LEU A 116 0.00 12.06 11.76
CA LEU A 116 0.99 13.14 11.87
C LEU A 116 0.35 14.48 12.31
N ARG A 117 -0.90 14.76 11.92
CA ARG A 117 -1.63 15.96 12.38
C ARG A 117 -1.76 15.99 13.90
N ALA A 118 -2.07 14.83 14.49
CA ALA A 118 -2.23 14.69 15.93
C ALA A 118 -0.88 14.67 16.65
N TRP A 119 0.13 13.98 16.10
CA TRP A 119 1.45 13.87 16.73
C TRP A 119 2.19 15.21 16.80
N TYR A 120 2.14 16.00 15.71
CA TYR A 120 2.76 17.32 15.64
C TYR A 120 1.84 18.48 16.04
N ARG A 121 0.57 18.18 16.38
CA ARG A 121 -0.47 19.16 16.73
C ARG A 121 -0.66 20.24 15.66
N ASP A 122 -0.56 19.84 14.39
CA ASP A 122 -0.74 20.72 13.24
C ASP A 122 -1.81 20.13 12.30
N PRO A 123 -3.04 20.69 12.28
CA PRO A 123 -4.11 20.20 11.43
C PRO A 123 -3.87 20.48 9.93
N SER A 124 -2.92 21.35 9.58
CA SER A 124 -2.60 21.69 8.19
C SER A 124 -1.69 20.67 7.51
N LEU A 125 -1.02 19.78 8.27
CA LEU A 125 -0.20 18.72 7.70
C LEU A 125 -1.05 17.73 6.92
N GLN A 126 -0.54 17.26 5.80
CA GLN A 126 -1.19 16.21 5.02
C GLN A 126 -0.26 15.03 4.84
N THR A 127 -0.71 13.84 5.22
CA THR A 127 0.01 12.59 4.93
C THR A 127 -0.65 11.91 3.75
N VAL A 128 0.09 11.59 2.70
CA VAL A 128 -0.44 10.97 1.49
C VAL A 128 0.44 9.81 1.04
N SER A 129 -0.13 8.81 0.35
CA SER A 129 0.71 7.80 -0.32
C SER A 129 1.49 8.44 -1.47
N THR A 130 2.60 7.81 -1.88
CA THR A 130 3.45 8.29 -2.98
C THR A 130 2.66 8.66 -4.24
N LEU A 131 1.69 7.84 -4.62
CA LEU A 131 0.90 8.05 -5.84
C LEU A 131 -0.27 9.04 -5.69
N ARG A 132 -0.60 9.42 -4.46
CA ARG A 132 -1.64 10.43 -4.15
C ARG A 132 -1.04 11.79 -3.83
N ARG A 133 0.26 11.97 -4.09
CA ARG A 133 0.97 13.25 -4.00
C ARG A 133 0.22 14.33 -4.76
N GLN A 134 0.10 15.52 -4.17
CA GLN A 134 -0.55 16.67 -4.80
C GLN A 134 0.48 17.78 -5.09
N PRO A 135 0.47 18.40 -6.27
CA PRO A 135 1.33 19.53 -6.57
C PRO A 135 0.98 20.76 -5.72
N GLY A 136 1.98 21.60 -5.45
CA GLY A 136 1.79 22.92 -4.84
C GLY A 136 1.78 22.97 -3.31
N ALA A 137 2.20 21.92 -2.62
CA ALA A 137 2.43 21.98 -1.18
C ALA A 137 3.56 22.97 -0.84
N THR A 138 3.43 23.70 0.28
CA THR A 138 4.43 24.68 0.74
C THR A 138 5.80 24.04 0.97
N ALA A 139 5.79 22.81 1.50
CA ALA A 139 6.95 21.96 1.64
C ALA A 139 6.52 20.50 1.47
N GLU A 140 7.37 19.70 0.87
CA GLU A 140 7.08 18.30 0.55
C GLU A 140 8.21 17.40 1.04
N TYR A 141 7.84 16.33 1.74
CA TYR A 141 8.79 15.39 2.35
C TYR A 141 8.47 13.97 1.90
N LEU A 142 9.41 13.32 1.20
CA LEU A 142 9.30 11.89 0.90
C LEU A 142 9.85 11.07 2.07
N VAL A 143 8.99 10.22 2.63
CA VAL A 143 9.30 9.41 3.80
C VAL A 143 9.02 7.94 3.52
N ARG A 144 9.98 7.09 3.86
CA ARG A 144 9.85 5.64 3.84
C ARG A 144 9.76 5.13 5.28
N VAL A 145 8.71 4.38 5.60
CA VAL A 145 8.62 3.60 6.83
C VAL A 145 8.99 2.16 6.50
N THR A 146 10.06 1.62 7.07
CA THR A 146 10.57 0.28 6.73
C THR A 146 9.77 -0.84 7.41
N THR A 147 10.06 -2.09 7.05
CA THR A 147 9.49 -3.27 7.73
C THR A 147 9.88 -3.35 9.20
N ASP A 148 11.05 -2.80 9.57
CA ASP A 148 11.56 -2.78 10.93
C ASP A 148 11.13 -1.53 11.71
N LEU A 149 10.13 -0.80 11.20
CA LEU A 149 9.56 0.40 11.80
C LEU A 149 10.52 1.60 11.87
N ASP A 150 11.60 1.57 11.09
CA ASP A 150 12.45 2.74 10.90
C ASP A 150 11.73 3.77 10.02
N VAL A 151 12.07 5.04 10.23
CA VAL A 151 11.59 6.17 9.44
C VAL A 151 12.80 6.76 8.71
N ILE A 152 12.69 6.78 7.38
CA ILE A 152 13.72 7.24 6.48
C ILE A 152 13.18 8.44 5.70
N SER A 153 13.82 9.59 5.85
CA SER A 153 13.63 10.74 4.97
C SER A 153 14.48 10.56 3.73
N ILE A 154 13.89 10.74 2.56
CA ILE A 154 14.60 10.72 1.28
C ILE A 154 14.39 12.09 0.64
N ASP A 155 15.46 12.81 0.35
CA ASP A 155 15.40 14.02 -0.49
C ASP A 155 15.37 13.58 -1.97
N PRO A 156 14.26 13.76 -2.70
CA PRO A 156 14.16 13.30 -4.08
C PRO A 156 15.10 14.03 -5.03
N GLU A 157 15.44 15.28 -4.72
CA GLU A 157 16.32 16.08 -5.57
C GLU A 157 17.76 15.65 -5.36
N THR A 158 18.23 15.52 -4.12
CA THR A 158 19.64 15.20 -3.84
C THR A 158 19.94 13.73 -3.61
N GLN A 159 18.90 12.89 -3.49
CA GLN A 159 18.96 11.48 -3.05
C GLN A 159 19.63 11.28 -1.70
N ARG A 160 19.79 12.34 -0.92
CA ARG A 160 20.30 12.26 0.45
C ARG A 160 19.26 11.60 1.33
N VAL A 161 19.75 10.72 2.19
CA VAL A 161 18.92 9.95 3.08
C VAL A 161 19.25 10.29 4.52
N ARG A 162 18.20 10.43 5.34
CA ARG A 162 18.31 10.57 6.80
C ARG A 162 17.40 9.54 7.45
N ALA A 163 17.97 8.58 8.15
CA ALA A 163 17.23 7.55 8.89
C ALA A 163 17.16 7.89 10.39
N SER A 164 16.23 7.26 11.11
CA SER A 164 16.16 7.38 12.57
C SER A 164 17.15 6.45 13.27
N THR A 165 17.63 5.43 12.56
CA THR A 165 18.69 4.51 12.99
C THR A 165 20.02 4.82 12.29
N PRO A 166 21.17 4.44 12.88
CA PRO A 166 22.49 4.67 12.28
C PRO A 166 22.83 3.70 11.15
N GLN A 167 22.03 2.66 10.92
CA GLN A 167 22.26 1.70 9.84
C GLN A 167 21.91 2.35 8.51
N ALA A 168 22.82 2.23 7.53
CA ALA A 168 22.55 2.68 6.18
C ALA A 168 21.38 1.85 5.60
N PRO A 169 20.32 2.49 5.08
CA PRO A 169 19.21 1.75 4.50
C PRO A 169 19.60 1.09 3.19
N ASP A 170 19.05 -0.10 2.96
CA ASP A 170 19.26 -0.84 1.72
C ASP A 170 18.77 -0.01 0.52
N PHE A 171 19.45 -0.13 -0.62
CA PHE A 171 19.07 0.58 -1.85
C PHE A 171 17.61 0.32 -2.25
N ALA A 172 17.10 -0.89 -2.02
CA ALA A 172 15.71 -1.24 -2.30
C ALA A 172 14.69 -0.41 -1.48
N GLU A 173 15.04 -0.05 -0.23
CA GLU A 173 14.22 0.81 0.63
C GLU A 173 14.18 2.27 0.15
N ILE A 174 15.12 2.67 -0.70
CA ILE A 174 15.21 4.02 -1.28
C ILE A 174 14.63 4.05 -2.70
N ASN A 175 15.01 3.08 -3.53
CA ASN A 175 14.74 3.03 -4.96
C ASN A 175 13.23 2.98 -5.27
N ARG A 176 12.50 2.04 -4.63
CA ARG A 176 11.05 1.90 -4.90
C ARG A 176 10.25 3.15 -4.51
N PRO A 177 10.43 3.76 -3.33
CA PRO A 177 9.79 5.04 -3.01
C PRO A 177 10.10 6.16 -4.00
N LEU A 178 11.37 6.28 -4.44
CA LEU A 178 11.77 7.30 -5.42
C LEU A 178 11.13 7.07 -6.79
N ASN A 179 11.07 5.83 -7.27
CA ASN A 179 10.42 5.50 -8.53
C ASN A 179 8.93 5.84 -8.52
N ASN A 180 8.22 5.48 -7.45
CA ASN A 180 6.80 5.83 -7.31
C ASN A 180 6.57 7.32 -7.14
N TYR A 181 7.47 7.99 -6.41
CA TYR A 181 7.44 9.44 -6.26
C TYR A 181 7.65 10.14 -7.61
N ALA A 182 8.67 9.75 -8.39
CA ALA A 182 8.93 10.32 -9.71
C ALA A 182 7.76 10.09 -10.68
N ARG A 183 7.14 8.91 -10.65
CA ARG A 183 5.89 8.63 -11.40
C ARG A 183 4.76 9.56 -10.99
N ALA A 184 4.57 9.81 -9.70
CA ALA A 184 3.54 10.73 -9.21
C ALA A 184 3.83 12.19 -9.60
N VAL A 185 5.10 12.62 -9.56
CA VAL A 185 5.55 13.93 -10.04
C VAL A 185 5.26 14.08 -11.54
N ALA A 186 5.56 13.05 -12.35
CA ALA A 186 5.23 13.04 -13.78
C ALA A 186 3.72 13.06 -14.03
N ALA A 187 2.93 12.30 -13.25
CA ALA A 187 1.48 12.29 -13.34
C ALA A 187 0.86 13.66 -12.98
N GLY A 188 1.53 14.43 -12.13
CA GLY A 188 1.20 15.83 -11.80
C GLY A 188 1.63 16.86 -12.85
N GLY A 189 2.25 16.44 -13.96
CA GLY A 189 2.68 17.31 -15.05
C GLY A 189 4.10 17.87 -14.93
N GLU A 190 4.85 17.49 -13.88
CA GLU A 190 6.22 17.96 -13.64
C GLU A 190 7.25 17.04 -14.35
N THR A 191 7.13 16.86 -15.67
CA THR A 191 7.92 15.91 -16.48
C THR A 191 9.43 16.05 -16.26
N GLU A 192 10.00 17.24 -16.40
CA GLU A 192 11.46 17.45 -16.27
C GLU A 192 11.98 17.10 -14.88
N ARG A 193 11.17 17.36 -13.85
CA ARG A 193 11.55 17.07 -12.47
C ARG A 193 11.56 15.56 -12.23
N ALA A 194 10.54 14.85 -12.70
CA ALA A 194 10.48 13.41 -12.62
C ALA A 194 11.66 12.74 -13.35
N VAL A 195 11.99 13.21 -14.55
CA VAL A 195 13.14 12.71 -15.32
C VAL A 195 14.44 12.91 -14.56
N ARG A 196 14.72 14.12 -14.02
CA ARG A 196 15.94 14.36 -13.24
C ARG A 196 16.08 13.44 -12.03
N ILE A 197 14.98 13.12 -11.34
CA ILE A 197 14.99 12.20 -10.19
C ILE A 197 15.43 10.80 -10.64
N LEU A 198 14.85 10.30 -11.74
CA LEU A 198 15.15 8.97 -12.28
C LEU A 198 16.54 8.90 -12.92
N GLU A 199 17.01 9.97 -13.56
CA GLU A 199 18.37 10.01 -14.13
C GLU A 199 19.43 9.87 -13.06
N ARG A 200 19.25 10.55 -11.91
CA ARG A 200 20.14 10.40 -10.75
C ARG A 200 20.11 8.97 -10.21
N LEU A 201 18.92 8.35 -10.19
CA LEU A 201 18.74 6.99 -9.68
C LEU A 201 19.45 5.96 -10.58
N ALA A 202 19.30 6.13 -11.89
CA ALA A 202 19.98 5.33 -12.89
C ALA A 202 21.52 5.50 -12.88
N GLN A 203 22.03 6.62 -12.38
CA GLN A 203 23.47 6.85 -12.18
C GLN A 203 23.99 6.21 -10.89
N ALA A 204 23.15 6.10 -9.85
CA ALA A 204 23.53 5.56 -8.56
C ALA A 204 23.78 4.04 -8.62
N GLU A 205 22.94 3.29 -9.35
CA GLU A 205 23.00 1.82 -9.41
C GLU A 205 23.02 1.30 -10.86
N PRO A 206 24.21 1.04 -11.45
CA PRO A 206 24.34 0.56 -12.82
C PRO A 206 23.71 -0.83 -13.05
N GLY A 207 23.49 -1.18 -14.32
CA GLY A 207 22.99 -2.50 -14.71
C GLY A 207 21.47 -2.55 -14.84
N ALA A 208 20.85 -3.61 -14.31
CA ALA A 208 19.40 -3.83 -14.44
C ALA A 208 18.53 -2.73 -13.78
N PRO A 209 18.88 -2.19 -12.59
CA PRO A 209 18.15 -1.06 -12.00
C PRO A 209 18.17 0.18 -12.89
N ALA A 210 19.35 0.59 -13.38
CA ALA A 210 19.47 1.70 -14.32
C ALA A 210 18.67 1.50 -15.62
N ALA A 211 18.61 0.27 -16.16
CA ALA A 211 17.80 -0.02 -17.34
C ALA A 211 16.30 0.13 -17.06
N TYR A 212 15.84 -0.29 -15.88
CA TYR A 212 14.47 -0.09 -15.42
C TYR A 212 14.14 1.41 -15.29
N ASP A 213 14.99 2.20 -14.62
CA ASP A 213 14.78 3.63 -14.43
C ASP A 213 14.77 4.39 -15.77
N ARG A 214 15.64 4.03 -16.72
CA ARG A 214 15.63 4.58 -18.08
C ARG A 214 14.36 4.25 -18.85
N ARG A 215 13.79 3.06 -18.65
CA ARG A 215 12.51 2.68 -19.26
C ARG A 215 11.34 3.44 -18.61
N LEU A 216 11.42 3.77 -17.32
CA LEU A 216 10.48 4.72 -16.70
C LEU A 216 10.62 6.15 -17.26
N ILE A 217 11.84 6.63 -17.51
CA ILE A 217 12.04 7.91 -18.19
C ILE A 217 11.40 7.88 -19.59
N ALA A 218 11.59 6.79 -20.34
CA ALA A 218 10.98 6.64 -21.66
C ALA A 218 9.44 6.65 -21.58
N SER A 219 8.82 6.01 -20.58
CA SER A 219 7.36 6.07 -20.40
C SER A 219 6.87 7.48 -20.09
N ILE A 220 7.61 8.24 -19.28
CA ILE A 220 7.31 9.65 -18.99
C ILE A 220 7.42 10.52 -20.26
N TYR A 221 8.43 10.29 -21.10
CA TYR A 221 8.56 10.98 -22.39
C TYR A 221 7.42 10.63 -23.34
N LEU A 222 7.05 9.36 -23.48
CA LEU A 222 5.91 8.94 -24.29
C LEU A 222 4.60 9.58 -23.81
N ALA A 223 4.35 9.56 -22.49
CA ALA A 223 3.14 10.12 -21.89
C ALA A 223 3.02 11.64 -22.06
N SER A 224 4.15 12.35 -22.12
CA SER A 224 4.23 13.80 -22.36
C SER A 224 4.31 14.17 -23.85
N GLY A 225 4.22 13.20 -24.77
CA GLY A 225 4.26 13.43 -26.22
C GLY A 225 5.66 13.60 -26.81
N ARG A 226 6.72 13.40 -26.02
CA ARG A 226 8.14 13.54 -26.40
C ARG A 226 8.70 12.24 -26.98
N ARG A 227 8.07 11.78 -28.07
CA ARG A 227 8.35 10.48 -28.69
C ARG A 227 9.81 10.33 -29.14
N ARG A 228 10.41 11.38 -29.70
CA ARG A 228 11.81 11.32 -30.18
C ARG A 228 12.80 11.03 -29.05
N GLU A 229 12.62 11.67 -27.90
CA GLU A 229 13.46 11.44 -26.72
C GLU A 229 13.24 10.05 -26.14
N ALA A 230 11.99 9.57 -26.08
CA ALA A 230 11.69 8.21 -25.67
C ALA A 230 12.37 7.18 -26.59
N ASP A 231 12.20 7.30 -27.91
CA ASP A 231 12.76 6.38 -28.90
C ASP A 231 14.29 6.35 -28.81
N SER A 232 14.92 7.53 -28.69
CA SER A 232 16.37 7.66 -28.54
C SER A 232 16.89 6.96 -27.28
N LEU A 233 16.20 7.16 -26.15
CA LEU A 233 16.56 6.53 -24.88
C LEU A 233 16.32 5.01 -24.90
N MET A 234 15.22 4.56 -25.48
CA MET A 234 14.89 3.14 -25.62
C MET A 234 15.88 2.40 -26.52
N ALA A 235 16.40 3.06 -27.57
CA ALA A 235 17.37 2.47 -28.48
C ALA A 235 18.72 2.14 -27.80
N ILE A 236 19.12 2.93 -26.80
CA ILE A 236 20.38 2.75 -26.05
C ILE A 236 20.20 1.98 -24.74
N THR A 237 18.96 1.63 -24.37
CA THR A 237 18.65 0.95 -23.10
C THR A 237 18.37 -0.53 -23.36
N PRO A 238 19.03 -1.46 -22.64
CA PRO A 238 18.77 -2.88 -22.77
C PRO A 238 17.27 -3.21 -22.71
N SER A 239 16.81 -4.11 -23.57
CA SER A 239 15.43 -4.60 -23.58
C SER A 239 15.25 -5.68 -22.51
N PHE A 240 14.07 -5.72 -21.91
CA PHE A 240 13.66 -6.80 -21.03
C PHE A 240 13.11 -7.98 -21.84
N SER A 241 13.19 -9.20 -21.28
CA SER A 241 12.45 -10.32 -21.85
C SER A 241 10.95 -10.04 -21.76
N ARG A 242 10.13 -10.63 -22.64
CA ARG A 242 8.67 -10.44 -22.58
C ARG A 242 8.08 -10.82 -21.21
N ALA A 243 8.61 -11.88 -20.59
CA ALA A 243 8.16 -12.33 -19.28
C ALA A 243 8.48 -11.29 -18.19
N ASP A 244 9.70 -10.74 -18.19
CA ASP A 244 10.10 -9.70 -17.23
C ASP A 244 9.32 -8.40 -17.45
N ALA A 245 9.12 -8.01 -18.71
CA ALA A 245 8.34 -6.83 -19.06
C ALA A 245 6.89 -6.94 -18.56
N LEU A 246 6.26 -8.12 -18.69
CA LEU A 246 4.90 -8.37 -18.18
C LEU A 246 4.85 -8.22 -16.65
N GLU A 247 5.81 -8.79 -15.93
CA GLU A 247 5.88 -8.66 -14.47
C GLU A 247 6.16 -7.22 -14.02
N ILE A 248 7.05 -6.51 -14.72
CA ILE A 248 7.34 -5.09 -14.45
C ILE A 248 6.09 -4.25 -14.66
N VAL A 249 5.45 -4.37 -15.82
CA VAL A 249 4.25 -3.61 -16.16
C VAL A 249 3.11 -3.96 -15.21
N ARG A 250 2.93 -5.22 -14.80
CA ARG A 250 1.98 -5.60 -13.75
C ARG A 250 2.22 -4.85 -12.44
N ARG A 251 3.47 -4.83 -11.96
CA ARG A 251 3.82 -4.13 -10.71
C ARG A 251 3.55 -2.63 -10.80
N LEU A 252 3.92 -2.01 -11.92
CA LEU A 252 3.67 -0.60 -12.18
C LEU A 252 2.16 -0.30 -12.20
N LEU A 253 1.38 -1.17 -12.81
CA LEU A 253 -0.06 -0.97 -12.96
C LEU A 253 -0.85 -1.32 -11.68
N GLY A 254 -0.38 -2.24 -10.85
CA GLY A 254 -0.93 -2.45 -9.49
C GLY A 254 -0.73 -1.25 -8.55
N GLU A 255 0.16 -0.35 -8.95
CA GLU A 255 0.43 0.94 -8.34
C GLU A 255 0.09 2.04 -9.36
N ALA A 256 -1.16 2.05 -9.85
CA ALA A 256 -1.61 2.94 -10.90
C ALA A 256 -1.52 4.41 -10.49
N THR A 257 -1.04 5.26 -11.40
CA THR A 257 -0.95 6.70 -11.15
C THR A 257 -2.31 7.39 -11.31
N SER A 258 -2.39 8.70 -11.08
CA SER A 258 -3.56 9.49 -11.45
C SER A 258 -3.66 9.75 -12.96
N ASN A 259 -2.62 9.43 -13.74
CA ASN A 259 -2.54 9.72 -15.17
C ASN A 259 -2.51 8.42 -15.99
N GLU A 260 -3.65 8.09 -16.61
CA GLU A 260 -3.75 6.87 -17.42
C GLU A 260 -2.80 6.82 -18.60
N ARG A 261 -2.50 7.97 -19.23
CA ARG A 261 -1.53 8.01 -20.34
C ARG A 261 -0.13 7.61 -19.89
N LEU A 262 0.25 7.92 -18.66
CA LEU A 262 1.55 7.53 -18.10
C LEU A 262 1.63 6.03 -17.87
N ASP A 263 0.54 5.44 -17.37
CA ASP A 263 0.47 4.00 -17.15
C ASP A 263 0.38 3.21 -18.46
N ASP A 264 -0.35 3.72 -19.46
CA ASP A 264 -0.41 3.14 -20.80
C ASP A 264 0.94 3.23 -21.54
N ALA A 265 1.67 4.34 -21.37
CA ALA A 265 3.00 4.50 -21.92
C ALA A 265 4.02 3.49 -21.37
N ALA A 266 3.76 2.90 -20.20
CA ALA A 266 4.64 1.87 -19.64
C ALA A 266 4.65 0.60 -20.52
N PHE A 267 3.56 0.25 -21.20
CA PHE A 267 3.55 -0.91 -22.09
C PHE A 267 4.62 -0.77 -23.17
N GLU A 268 4.52 0.32 -23.94
CA GLU A 268 5.45 0.59 -25.04
C GLU A 268 6.88 0.76 -24.54
N ALA A 269 7.08 1.52 -23.45
CA ALA A 269 8.39 1.74 -22.89
C ALA A 269 9.10 0.43 -22.54
N PHE A 270 8.38 -0.56 -22.01
CA PHE A 270 8.91 -1.88 -21.66
C PHE A 270 8.83 -2.93 -22.79
N GLY A 271 8.50 -2.52 -24.02
CA GLY A 271 8.48 -3.40 -25.19
C GLY A 271 7.23 -4.29 -25.31
N LEU A 272 6.14 -3.91 -24.64
CA LEU A 272 4.82 -4.51 -24.76
C LEU A 272 3.87 -3.59 -25.54
N SER A 273 2.69 -4.10 -25.87
CA SER A 273 1.63 -3.30 -26.50
C SER A 273 0.37 -3.33 -25.64
N SER A 274 -0.20 -2.16 -25.34
CA SER A 274 -1.50 -2.05 -24.68
C SER A 274 -2.68 -2.44 -25.59
N SER A 275 -2.41 -2.62 -26.89
CA SER A 275 -3.37 -3.08 -27.90
C SER A 275 -3.21 -4.57 -28.25
N ASP A 276 -2.25 -5.28 -27.65
CA ASP A 276 -2.13 -6.73 -27.81
C ASP A 276 -3.11 -7.46 -26.86
N PRO A 277 -4.13 -8.18 -27.39
CA PRO A 277 -5.10 -8.88 -26.57
C PRO A 277 -4.47 -9.89 -25.61
N GLU A 278 -3.37 -10.55 -25.99
CA GLU A 278 -2.71 -11.53 -25.12
C GLU A 278 -2.01 -10.87 -23.93
N THR A 279 -1.41 -9.70 -24.14
CA THR A 279 -0.82 -8.89 -23.06
C THR A 279 -1.90 -8.41 -22.08
N VAL A 280 -3.01 -7.88 -22.60
CA VAL A 280 -4.14 -7.43 -21.76
C VAL A 280 -4.78 -8.60 -21.01
N ARG A 281 -4.98 -9.75 -21.66
CA ARG A 281 -5.50 -10.96 -21.03
C ARG A 281 -4.57 -11.46 -19.92
N TRP A 282 -3.26 -11.41 -20.14
CA TRP A 282 -2.28 -11.80 -19.12
C TRP A 282 -2.38 -10.92 -17.88
N LEU A 283 -2.46 -9.59 -18.04
CA LEU A 283 -2.63 -8.66 -16.91
C LEU A 283 -3.96 -8.86 -16.18
N MET A 284 -5.05 -9.03 -16.93
CA MET A 284 -6.37 -9.35 -16.37
C MET A 284 -6.31 -10.58 -15.44
N ARG A 285 -5.69 -11.67 -15.90
CA ARG A 285 -5.49 -12.89 -15.09
C ARG A 285 -4.62 -12.63 -13.88
N ALA A 286 -3.53 -11.88 -14.05
CA ALA A 286 -2.61 -11.61 -12.97
C ALA A 286 -3.26 -10.80 -11.84
N PHE A 287 -3.99 -9.73 -12.15
CA PHE A 287 -4.72 -8.95 -11.14
C PHE A 287 -5.86 -9.73 -10.48
N ARG A 288 -6.52 -10.62 -11.22
CA ARG A 288 -7.51 -11.54 -10.63
C ARG A 288 -6.85 -12.47 -9.60
N ASN A 289 -5.68 -13.02 -9.94
CA ASN A 289 -4.92 -13.90 -9.04
C ASN A 289 -4.39 -13.16 -7.81
N ASP A 290 -4.05 -11.88 -7.95
CA ASP A 290 -3.66 -10.99 -6.84
C ASP A 290 -4.87 -10.57 -5.97
N GLY A 291 -6.09 -10.98 -6.32
CA GLY A 291 -7.33 -10.63 -5.60
C GLY A 291 -7.87 -9.22 -5.89
N SER A 292 -7.26 -8.50 -6.84
CA SER A 292 -7.62 -7.12 -7.23
C SER A 292 -8.74 -7.13 -8.28
N LEU A 293 -9.93 -7.61 -7.88
CA LEU A 293 -11.02 -7.93 -8.81
C LEU A 293 -11.51 -6.73 -9.62
N ALA A 294 -11.61 -5.53 -9.01
CA ALA A 294 -12.04 -4.33 -9.74
C ALA A 294 -11.02 -3.88 -10.79
N GLN A 295 -9.73 -4.03 -10.51
CA GLN A 295 -8.66 -3.75 -11.46
C GLN A 295 -8.60 -4.80 -12.57
N ALA A 296 -8.76 -6.08 -12.23
CA ALA A 296 -8.86 -7.15 -13.21
C ALA A 296 -10.04 -6.92 -14.18
N ALA A 297 -11.19 -6.47 -13.65
CA ALA A 297 -12.35 -6.11 -14.45
C ALA A 297 -12.11 -4.91 -15.37
N TRP A 298 -11.30 -3.93 -14.95
CA TRP A 298 -10.90 -2.82 -15.82
C TRP A 298 -10.15 -3.31 -17.06
N TYR A 299 -9.23 -4.27 -16.91
CA TYR A 299 -8.58 -4.91 -18.05
C TYR A 299 -9.51 -5.83 -18.85
N ALA A 300 -10.53 -6.40 -18.22
CA ALA A 300 -11.53 -7.20 -18.92
C ALA A 300 -12.39 -6.34 -19.86
N GLU A 301 -12.77 -5.12 -19.47
CA GLU A 301 -13.45 -4.17 -20.36
C GLU A 301 -12.56 -3.83 -21.57
N ARG A 302 -11.29 -3.49 -21.32
CA ARG A 302 -10.32 -3.22 -22.39
C ARG A 302 -10.12 -4.42 -23.32
N LEU A 303 -10.12 -5.64 -22.77
CA LEU A 303 -10.02 -6.86 -23.59
C LEU A 303 -11.27 -7.08 -24.45
N GLN A 304 -12.46 -6.74 -23.96
CA GLN A 304 -13.69 -6.78 -24.76
C GLN A 304 -13.67 -5.77 -25.90
N GLU A 305 -13.08 -4.60 -25.70
CA GLU A 305 -12.91 -3.61 -26.77
C GLU A 305 -11.94 -4.12 -27.86
N LEU A 306 -10.82 -4.74 -27.46
CA LEU A 306 -9.82 -5.28 -28.39
C LEU A 306 -10.28 -6.58 -29.07
N ARG A 307 -11.06 -7.40 -28.36
CA ARG A 307 -11.58 -8.69 -28.82
C ARG A 307 -13.02 -8.89 -28.34
N PRO A 308 -14.00 -8.31 -29.05
CA PRO A 308 -15.41 -8.44 -28.69
C PRO A 308 -15.85 -9.91 -28.61
N GLY A 309 -16.54 -10.26 -27.51
CA GLY A 309 -17.02 -11.61 -27.27
C GLY A 309 -15.98 -12.56 -26.68
N ASP A 310 -14.86 -12.04 -26.15
CA ASP A 310 -13.91 -12.86 -25.41
C ASP A 310 -14.59 -13.49 -24.16
N PRO A 311 -14.65 -14.82 -24.05
CA PRO A 311 -15.48 -15.48 -23.03
C PRO A 311 -14.91 -15.29 -21.62
N GLU A 312 -13.59 -15.15 -21.49
CA GLU A 312 -12.92 -15.05 -20.19
C GLU A 312 -13.17 -13.68 -19.56
N SER A 313 -12.97 -12.60 -20.32
CA SER A 313 -13.29 -11.24 -19.86
C SER A 313 -14.77 -11.07 -19.57
N ALA A 314 -15.67 -11.62 -20.40
CA ALA A 314 -17.11 -11.57 -20.12
C ALA A 314 -17.48 -12.28 -18.80
N SER A 315 -16.85 -13.42 -18.54
CA SER A 315 -17.02 -14.16 -17.28
C SER A 315 -16.54 -13.34 -16.08
N LEU A 316 -15.36 -12.72 -16.18
CA LEU A 316 -14.80 -11.89 -15.11
C LEU A 316 -15.64 -10.64 -14.83
N LEU A 317 -16.19 -9.99 -15.86
CA LEU A 317 -17.08 -8.85 -15.69
C LEU A 317 -18.37 -9.25 -14.96
N SER A 318 -18.94 -10.41 -15.30
CA SER A 318 -20.11 -10.97 -14.61
C SER A 318 -19.80 -11.31 -13.14
N GLU A 319 -18.64 -11.93 -12.88
CA GLU A 319 -18.16 -12.21 -11.53
C GLU A 319 -18.02 -10.93 -10.70
N THR A 320 -17.39 -9.90 -11.28
CA THR A 320 -17.18 -8.60 -10.63
C THR A 320 -18.50 -7.89 -10.32
N ALA A 321 -19.45 -7.92 -11.26
CA ALA A 321 -20.79 -7.35 -11.07
C ALA A 321 -21.57 -8.07 -9.96
N ARG A 322 -21.48 -9.41 -9.88
CA ARG A 322 -22.08 -10.20 -8.78
C ARG A 322 -21.48 -9.88 -7.42
N ALA A 323 -20.20 -9.52 -7.38
CA ALA A 323 -19.52 -9.03 -6.17
C ALA A 323 -19.92 -7.59 -5.80
N GLY A 324 -20.71 -6.90 -6.62
CA GLY A 324 -21.12 -5.51 -6.40
C GLY A 324 -19.99 -4.50 -6.63
N LEU A 325 -18.91 -4.90 -7.32
CA LEU A 325 -17.77 -4.05 -7.63
C LEU A 325 -17.93 -3.44 -9.03
N LYS A 326 -17.29 -2.28 -9.24
CA LYS A 326 -17.21 -1.63 -10.55
C LYS A 326 -15.79 -1.75 -11.10
N PRO A 327 -15.61 -1.98 -12.41
CA PRO A 327 -14.30 -1.91 -13.06
C PRO A 327 -13.62 -0.57 -12.75
N LYS A 328 -12.39 -0.62 -12.23
CA LYS A 328 -11.64 0.57 -11.85
C LYS A 328 -10.15 0.26 -11.74
N ARG A 329 -9.31 1.19 -12.20
CA ARG A 329 -7.88 1.24 -11.84
C ARG A 329 -7.73 1.48 -10.34
N GLU A 330 -7.26 0.48 -9.60
CA GLU A 330 -6.94 0.64 -8.19
C GLU A 330 -5.62 1.37 -8.04
N ALA A 331 -5.65 2.54 -7.39
CA ALA A 331 -4.47 3.22 -6.88
C ALA A 331 -4.32 2.81 -5.42
N THR A 332 -3.29 2.03 -5.11
CA THR A 332 -2.92 1.60 -3.77
C THR A 332 -2.47 2.76 -2.87
#